data_AF-A0A963G5V7-F1
#
_entry.id   AF-A0A963G5V7-F1
#
_cell.length_a   1.000
_cell.length_b   1.000
_cell.length_c   1.000
_cell.angle_alpha   90.00
_cell.angle_beta   90.00
_cell.angle_gamma   90.00
#
_symmetry.space_group_name_H-M   'P 1'
#
loop_
_entity.id
_entity.type
_entity.pdbx_description
1 polymer ?
#
loop_
_entity_poly.entity_id
_entity_poly.type
_entity_poly.pdbx_seq_one_letter_code
_entity_poly.pdbx_strand_id
1 'polypeptide(L)'
;MEFKQWVEMAENDPELFEKLRQDAINEVIENAPTAHRQRLRCLQWRIDQERRQSKSALGACVRISRMMWESVAGRGGLLESLSQMKESPFSQSAPMAPATKADVVPFRMPGS
;
A
#
# COMPACT_ATOMS: atom_id res chain seq x y z
N MET A 1 -7.32 19.21 15.96
CA MET A 1 -6.96 20.56 15.47
C MET A 1 -7.85 20.93 14.31
N GLU A 2 -8.21 22.21 14.21
CA GLU A 2 -9.05 22.73 13.13
C GLU A 2 -8.18 23.15 11.93
N PHE A 3 -8.69 23.04 10.70
CA PHE A 3 -7.96 23.36 9.47
C PHE A 3 -7.32 24.77 9.48
N LYS A 4 -8.04 25.78 9.99
CA LYS A 4 -7.54 27.16 10.07
C LYS A 4 -6.25 27.29 10.88
N GLN A 5 -6.13 26.52 11.96
CA GLN A 5 -4.95 26.55 12.84
C GLN A 5 -3.70 26.04 12.11
N TRP A 6 -3.86 25.03 11.24
CA TRP A 6 -2.75 24.52 10.42
C TRP A 6 -2.30 25.51 9.35
N VAL A 7 -3.24 26.24 8.75
CA VAL A 7 -2.91 27.30 7.77
C VAL A 7 -2.12 28.42 8.45
N GLU A 8 -2.59 28.89 9.60
CA GLU A 8 -1.89 29.94 10.36
C GLU A 8 -0.48 29.51 10.80
N MET A 9 -0.32 28.26 11.22
CA MET A 9 1.02 27.72 11.55
C MET A 9 1.92 27.62 10.32
N ALA A 10 1.39 27.20 9.17
CA ALA A 10 2.19 27.10 7.95
C ALA A 10 2.73 28.47 7.48
N GLU A 11 2.02 29.55 7.77
CA GLU A 11 2.44 30.92 7.44
C GLU A 11 3.43 31.50 8.45
N ASN A 12 3.21 31.26 9.75
CA ASN A 12 3.96 31.91 10.83
C ASN A 12 5.14 31.08 11.38
N ASP A 13 5.02 29.75 11.36
CA ASP A 13 6.05 28.81 11.84
C ASP A 13 6.05 27.51 11.00
N PRO A 14 6.68 27.54 9.81
CA PRO A 14 6.72 26.40 8.90
C PRO A 14 7.42 25.16 9.48
N GLU A 15 8.38 25.35 10.39
CA GLU A 15 9.13 24.26 11.01
C GLU A 15 8.25 23.51 12.02
N LEU A 16 7.53 24.24 12.87
CA LEU A 16 6.58 23.65 13.79
C LEU A 16 5.43 22.95 13.05
N PHE A 17 4.93 23.55 11.97
CA PHE A 17 3.92 22.93 11.11
C PHE A 17 4.40 21.57 10.59
N GLU A 18 5.62 21.50 10.04
CA GLU A 18 6.13 20.27 9.45
C GLU A 18 6.39 19.18 10.51
N LYS A 19 6.82 19.59 11.72
CA LYS A 19 6.92 18.68 12.87
C LYS A 19 5.57 18.09 13.25
N LEU A 20 4.56 18.94 13.46
CA LEU A 20 3.20 18.49 13.81
C LEU A 20 2.59 17.61 12.72
N ARG A 21 2.84 17.93 11.44
CA ARG A 21 2.43 17.10 10.30
C ARG A 21 3.03 15.70 10.40
N GLN A 22 4.32 15.61 10.71
CA GLN A 22 5.01 14.32 10.85
C GLN A 22 4.49 13.52 12.05
N ASP A 23 4.23 14.19 13.18
CA ASP A 23 3.68 13.55 14.38
C ASP A 23 2.28 12.96 14.11
N ALA A 24 1.40 13.72 13.45
CA ALA A 24 0.07 13.24 13.07
C ALA A 24 0.11 12.01 12.14
N ILE A 25 1.08 11.96 11.22
CA ILE A 25 1.28 10.78 10.37
C ILE A 25 1.80 9.59 11.17
N ASN A 26 2.78 9.82 12.04
CA ASN A 26 3.35 8.76 12.87
C ASN A 26 2.27 8.15 13.77
N GLU A 27 1.37 8.96 14.32
CA GLU A 27 0.22 8.50 15.09
C GLU A 27 -0.67 7.55 14.27
N VAL A 28 -1.01 7.92 13.02
CA VAL A 28 -1.80 7.04 12.12
C VAL A 28 -1.07 5.72 11.85
N ILE A 29 0.25 5.77 11.64
CA ILE A 29 1.06 4.57 11.40
C ILE A 29 1.09 3.67 12.64
N GLU A 30 1.29 4.22 13.83
CA GLU A 30 1.34 3.44 15.06
C GLU A 30 -0.02 2.86 15.47
N ASN A 31 -1.11 3.55 15.15
CA ASN A 31 -2.45 3.06 15.40
C ASN A 31 -2.90 1.98 14.39
N ALA A 32 -2.16 1.78 13.29
CA ALA A 32 -2.46 0.72 12.34
C ALA A 32 -2.07 -0.68 12.89
N PRO A 33 -2.72 -1.78 12.43
CA PRO A 33 -2.31 -3.13 12.74
C PRO A 33 -0.83 -3.37 12.44
N THR A 34 -0.13 -4.11 13.31
CA THR A 34 1.33 -4.33 13.22
C THR A 34 1.77 -4.83 11.83
N ALA A 35 0.97 -5.70 11.21
CA ALA A 35 1.21 -6.22 9.86
C ALA A 35 1.26 -5.15 8.75
N HIS A 36 0.68 -3.98 8.98
CA HIS A 36 0.60 -2.89 8.00
C HIS A 36 1.59 -1.75 8.27
N ARG A 37 2.10 -1.61 9.51
CA ARG A 37 2.97 -0.48 9.91
C ARG A 37 4.19 -0.34 9.02
N GLN A 38 4.89 -1.44 8.73
CA GLN A 38 6.08 -1.40 7.89
C GLN A 38 5.75 -0.91 6.47
N ARG A 39 4.66 -1.41 5.89
CA ARG A 39 4.21 -0.97 4.56
C ARG A 39 3.83 0.50 4.55
N LEU A 40 3.17 0.99 5.60
CA LEU A 40 2.81 2.40 5.74
C LEU A 40 4.04 3.30 5.88
N ARG A 41 5.06 2.88 6.64
CA ARG A 41 6.34 3.61 6.74
C ARG A 41 7.04 3.72 5.39
N CYS A 42 7.09 2.63 4.62
CA CYS A 42 7.65 2.66 3.26
C CYS A 42 6.86 3.60 2.33
N LEU A 43 5.53 3.59 2.42
CA LEU A 43 4.68 4.50 1.65
C LEU A 43 4.93 5.96 2.04
N GLN A 44 4.96 6.25 3.35
CA GLN A 44 5.23 7.59 3.86
C GLN A 44 6.60 8.11 3.38
N TRP A 45 7.64 7.28 3.46
CA TRP A 45 8.97 7.63 2.95
C TRP A 45 8.92 8.02 1.46
N ARG A 46 8.18 7.25 0.64
CA ARG A 46 8.02 7.55 -0.79
C ARG A 46 7.31 8.88 -1.00
N ILE A 47 6.26 9.17 -0.23
CA ILE A 47 5.54 10.45 -0.26
C ILE A 47 6.49 11.60 0.11
N ASP A 48 7.32 11.43 1.13
CA ASP A 48 8.28 12.45 1.55
C ASP A 48 9.35 12.71 0.48
N GLN A 49 9.84 11.67 -0.21
CA GLN A 49 10.74 11.86 -1.36
C GLN A 49 10.06 12.61 -2.51
N GLU A 50 8.78 12.32 -2.77
CA GLU A 50 8.02 13.02 -3.81
C GLU A 50 7.85 14.51 -3.46
N ARG A 51 7.55 14.83 -2.19
CA ARG A 51 7.50 16.22 -1.71
C ARG A 51 8.85 16.92 -1.84
N ARG A 52 9.95 16.26 -1.45
CA ARG A 52 11.31 16.85 -1.49
C ARG A 52 11.82 17.12 -2.91
N GLN A 53 11.53 16.23 -3.85
CA GLN A 53 11.94 16.39 -5.25
C GLN A 53 11.08 17.39 -6.02
N SER A 54 9.93 17.77 -5.46
CA SER A 54 8.98 18.66 -6.11
C SER A 54 9.41 20.11 -6.03
N LYS A 55 9.39 20.80 -7.17
CA LYS A 55 9.69 22.25 -7.27
C LYS A 55 8.65 23.17 -6.62
N SER A 56 7.48 22.64 -6.25
CA SER A 56 6.41 23.38 -5.58
C SER A 56 5.46 22.43 -4.83
N ALA A 57 4.75 22.97 -3.83
CA ALA A 57 3.77 22.20 -3.05
C ALA A 57 2.63 21.63 -3.93
N LEU A 58 2.12 22.41 -4.88
CA LEU A 58 1.12 21.94 -5.83
C LEU A 58 1.66 20.83 -6.74
N GLY A 59 2.92 20.95 -7.19
CA GLY A 59 3.58 19.91 -7.97
C GLY A 59 3.71 18.59 -7.20
N ALA A 60 4.02 18.65 -5.92
CA ALA A 60 4.01 17.48 -5.04
C ALA A 60 2.61 16.87 -4.92
N CYS A 61 1.59 17.70 -4.71
CA CYS A 61 0.19 17.27 -4.62
C CYS A 61 -0.25 16.50 -5.87
N VAL A 62 0.04 17.02 -7.06
CA VAL A 62 -0.28 16.35 -8.34
C VAL A 62 0.45 15.01 -8.48
N ARG A 63 1.72 14.92 -8.07
CA ARG A 63 2.47 13.66 -8.18
C ARG A 63 1.99 12.62 -7.17
N ILE A 64 1.69 13.04 -5.94
CA ILE A 64 1.10 12.16 -4.92
C ILE A 64 -0.29 11.68 -5.36
N SER A 65 -1.14 12.55 -5.91
CA SER A 65 -2.47 12.14 -6.40
C SER A 65 -2.37 11.17 -7.56
N ARG A 66 -1.38 11.33 -8.45
CA ARG A 66 -1.07 10.36 -9.50
C ARG A 66 -0.65 9.01 -8.92
N MET A 67 0.21 8.97 -7.90
CA MET A 67 0.58 7.71 -7.22
C MET A 67 -0.66 6.98 -6.66
N MET A 68 -1.61 7.72 -6.08
CA MET A 68 -2.87 7.16 -5.58
C MET A 68 -3.69 6.57 -6.73
N TRP A 69 -3.85 7.31 -7.83
CA TRP A 69 -4.55 6.82 -9.03
C TRP A 69 -3.89 5.59 -9.65
N GLU A 70 -2.57 5.54 -9.70
CA GLU A 70 -1.82 4.37 -10.19
C GLU A 70 -2.08 3.13 -9.31
N SER A 71 -2.26 3.29 -8.00
CA SER A 71 -2.61 2.17 -7.12
C SER A 71 -4.02 1.62 -7.37
N VAL A 72 -4.93 2.44 -7.90
CA VAL A 72 -6.32 2.07 -8.17
C VAL A 72 -6.50 1.56 -9.60
N ALA A 73 -6.11 2.36 -10.58
CA ALA A 73 -6.37 2.16 -12.01
C ALA A 73 -5.12 1.81 -12.83
N GLY A 74 -3.94 1.82 -12.21
CA GLY A 74 -2.71 1.38 -12.87
C GLY A 74 -2.66 -0.13 -13.06
N ARG A 75 -1.64 -0.58 -13.80
CA ARG A 75 -1.37 -2.01 -14.03
C ARG A 75 -1.08 -2.72 -12.71
N GLY A 76 -1.76 -3.82 -12.47
CA GLY A 76 -1.75 -4.55 -11.20
C GLY A 76 -2.43 -3.81 -10.04
N GLY A 77 -3.16 -2.73 -10.35
CA GLY A 77 -3.90 -1.94 -9.37
C GLY A 77 -5.16 -2.64 -8.86
N LEU A 78 -5.90 -1.94 -8.01
CA LEU A 78 -7.12 -2.46 -7.38
C LEU A 78 -8.15 -2.95 -8.40
N LEU A 79 -8.44 -2.16 -9.45
CA LEU A 79 -9.46 -2.51 -10.45
C LEU A 79 -9.12 -3.80 -11.20
N GLU A 80 -7.84 -3.97 -11.57
CA GLU A 80 -7.38 -5.19 -12.24
C GLU A 80 -7.45 -6.39 -11.30
N SER A 81 -7.02 -6.22 -10.05
CA SER A 81 -7.07 -7.27 -9.02
C SER A 81 -8.50 -7.75 -8.75
N LEU A 82 -9.46 -6.81 -8.67
CA LEU A 82 -10.88 -7.14 -8.51
C LEU A 82 -11.45 -7.86 -9.74
N SER A 83 -11.05 -7.44 -10.94
CA SER A 83 -11.46 -8.10 -12.18
C SER A 83 -10.95 -9.54 -12.25
N GLN A 84 -9.68 -9.77 -11.92
CA GLN A 84 -9.10 -11.12 -11.88
C GLN A 84 -9.77 -12.02 -10.82
N MET A 85 -10.16 -11.46 -9.68
CA MET A 85 -10.87 -12.21 -8.65
C MET A 85 -12.26 -12.68 -9.14
N LYS A 86 -12.95 -11.85 -9.92
CA LYS A 86 -14.24 -12.20 -10.53
C LYS A 86 -14.12 -13.33 -11.57
N GLU A 87 -13.04 -13.33 -12.33
CA GLU A 87 -12.76 -14.35 -13.37
C GLU A 87 -12.13 -15.63 -12.80
N SER A 88 -11.95 -15.74 -11.48
CA SER A 88 -11.34 -16.93 -10.86
C SER A 88 -12.24 -18.17 -11.04
N PRO A 89 -11.72 -19.28 -11.60
CA PRO A 89 -12.50 -20.49 -11.88
C PRO A 89 -13.01 -21.20 -10.61
N PHE A 90 -12.55 -20.79 -9.41
CA PHE A 90 -13.06 -21.28 -8.14
C PHE A 90 -14.43 -20.70 -7.75
N SER A 91 -14.92 -19.67 -8.45
CA SER A 91 -16.27 -19.11 -8.22
C SER A 91 -17.37 -19.88 -8.96
N GLN A 92 -17.01 -20.75 -9.91
CA GLN A 92 -17.92 -21.73 -10.47
C GLN A 92 -17.68 -23.06 -9.78
N SER A 93 -18.67 -23.53 -9.03
CA SER A 93 -18.74 -24.92 -8.58
C SER A 93 -18.94 -25.83 -9.80
N ALA A 94 -17.91 -25.98 -10.62
CA ALA A 94 -17.82 -27.12 -11.52
C ALA A 94 -17.71 -28.38 -10.64
N PRO A 95 -18.47 -29.45 -10.92
CA PRO A 95 -18.32 -30.69 -10.18
C PRO A 95 -16.88 -31.15 -10.32
N MET A 96 -16.20 -31.25 -9.18
CA MET A 96 -14.82 -31.67 -9.07
C MET A 96 -14.68 -33.05 -9.72
N ALA A 97 -14.04 -33.11 -10.88
CA ALA A 97 -13.68 -34.39 -11.49
C ALA A 97 -12.86 -35.19 -10.46
N PRO A 98 -13.08 -36.52 -10.33
CA PRO A 98 -12.42 -37.30 -9.30
C PRO A 98 -10.91 -37.16 -9.46
N ALA A 99 -10.25 -36.74 -8.38
CA ALA A 99 -8.81 -36.53 -8.34
C ALA A 99 -8.10 -37.81 -8.79
N THR A 100 -7.32 -37.71 -9.86
CA THR A 100 -6.46 -38.79 -10.36
C THR A 100 -5.45 -39.10 -9.27
N LYS A 101 -5.47 -40.36 -8.78
CA LYS A 101 -4.54 -40.84 -7.76
C LYS A 101 -3.11 -40.66 -8.26
N ALA A 102 -2.27 -39.98 -7.48
CA ALA A 102 -0.84 -39.89 -7.76
C ALA A 102 -0.14 -41.12 -7.20
N ASP A 103 0.72 -41.75 -8.01
CA ASP A 103 1.57 -42.85 -7.56
C ASP A 103 2.73 -42.31 -6.71
N VAL A 104 2.75 -42.73 -5.45
CA VAL A 104 3.79 -42.37 -4.48
C VAL A 104 5.02 -43.25 -4.73
N VAL A 105 6.13 -42.64 -5.13
CA VAL A 105 7.41 -43.35 -5.30
C VAL A 105 8.09 -43.50 -3.94
N PRO A 106 8.46 -44.72 -3.51
CA PRO A 106 9.13 -44.94 -2.24
C PRO A 106 10.59 -44.45 -2.27
N PHE A 107 11.00 -43.80 -1.20
CA PHE A 107 12.35 -43.27 -1.01
C PHE A 107 13.33 -44.43 -0.75
N ARG A 108 14.36 -44.57 -1.60
CA ARG A 108 15.39 -45.60 -1.44
C ARG A 108 16.58 -45.00 -0.69
N MET A 109 16.77 -45.41 0.56
CA MET A 109 17.96 -45.05 1.33
C MET A 109 19.18 -45.80 0.78
N PRO A 110 20.31 -45.13 0.47
CA PRO A 110 21.56 -45.81 0.15
C PRO A 110 22.10 -46.52 1.40
N GLY A 111 22.51 -47.78 1.21
CA GLY A 111 22.83 -48.74 2.26
C GLY A 111 23.98 -48.33 3.19
N SER A 112 23.93 -48.93 4.39
CA SER A 112 24.96 -48.96 5.44
C SER A 112 26.23 -49.68 5.02
#